data_AF-A0A414KLM6-F1
#
_entry.id   AF-A0A414KLM6-F1
#
_cell.length_a   1.000
_cell.length_b   1.000
_cell.length_c   1.000
_cell.angle_alpha   90.00
_cell.angle_beta   90.00
_cell.angle_gamma   90.00
#
_symmetry.space_group_name_H-M   'P 1'
#
loop_
_entity.id
_entity.type
_entity.pdbx_description
1 polymer ?
#
loop_
_entity_poly.entity_id
_entity_poly.type
_entity_poly.pdbx_seq_one_letter_code
_entity_poly.pdbx_strand_id
1 'polypeptide(L)'
;MNKQFTKYGKYHIKELLRTIYQMHMDELLPEILISIRNSFQNAKSEVNKFKKSIREQEAIVQLIILKSFITYSDKIKQDQELIEAYEDILEILINLNYEQAAVILDEFRIH
;
A
#
# COMPACT_ATOMS: atom_id res chain seq x y z
N MET A 1 0.78 -13.75 13.78
CA MET A 1 0.76 -13.48 12.33
C MET A 1 1.59 -12.25 11.95
N ASN A 2 1.37 -11.08 12.54
CA ASN A 2 2.07 -9.83 12.16
C ASN A 2 3.61 -9.89 12.20
N LYS A 3 4.22 -10.62 13.15
CA LYS A 3 5.69 -10.74 13.24
C LYS A 3 6.35 -11.49 12.08
N GLN A 4 5.62 -12.39 11.40
CA GLN A 4 6.17 -13.06 10.22
C GLN A 4 6.18 -12.12 9.02
N PHE A 5 5.12 -11.34 8.81
CA PHE A 5 5.07 -10.33 7.74
C PHE A 5 6.17 -9.27 7.87
N THR A 6 6.51 -8.83 9.09
CA THR A 6 7.59 -7.85 9.31
C THR A 6 8.98 -8.39 8.93
N LYS A 7 9.24 -9.69 9.14
CA LYS A 7 10.53 -10.31 8.82
C LYS A 7 10.67 -10.68 7.35
N TYR A 8 9.56 -11.00 6.67
CA TYR A 8 9.53 -11.36 5.23
C TYR A 8 9.39 -10.13 4.30
N GLY A 9 8.71 -9.06 4.73
CA GLY A 9 8.43 -7.87 3.92
C GLY A 9 9.69 -7.12 3.47
N LYS A 10 10.78 -7.18 4.24
CA LYS A 10 12.07 -6.55 3.88
C LYS A 10 12.66 -7.11 2.57
N TYR A 11 12.42 -8.39 2.25
CA TYR A 11 13.06 -9.07 1.12
C TYR A 11 12.10 -9.49 -0.01
N HIS A 12 10.77 -9.46 0.21
CA HIS A 12 9.79 -10.04 -0.71
C HIS A 12 8.54 -9.19 -0.94
N ILE A 13 8.70 -7.90 -1.24
CA ILE A 13 7.57 -7.04 -1.62
C ILE A 13 6.75 -7.61 -2.78
N LYS A 14 7.42 -8.23 -3.75
CA LYS A 14 6.74 -8.93 -4.85
C LYS A 14 5.79 -10.02 -4.34
N GLU A 15 6.27 -10.88 -3.46
CA GLU A 15 5.46 -11.99 -2.94
C GLU A 15 4.34 -11.47 -2.05
N LEU A 16 4.59 -10.44 -1.22
CA LEU A 16 3.54 -9.79 -0.45
C LEU A 16 2.41 -9.28 -1.35
N LEU A 17 2.73 -8.50 -2.39
CA LEU A 17 1.74 -7.97 -3.32
C LEU A 17 1.00 -9.08 -4.06
N ARG A 18 1.70 -10.15 -4.48
CA ARG A 18 1.08 -11.32 -5.10
C ARG A 18 0.16 -12.08 -4.16
N THR A 19 0.56 -12.28 -2.90
CA THR A 19 -0.28 -12.94 -1.90
C THR A 19 -1.55 -12.13 -1.63
N ILE A 20 -1.46 -10.80 -1.52
CA ILE A 20 -2.63 -9.92 -1.36
C ILE A 20 -3.57 -10.05 -2.56
N TYR A 21 -3.02 -10.13 -3.77
CA TYR A 21 -3.80 -10.35 -4.98
C TYR A 21 -4.45 -11.74 -5.02
N GLN A 22 -3.75 -12.78 -4.60
CA GLN A 22 -4.21 -14.18 -4.62
C GLN A 22 -5.21 -14.52 -3.50
N MET A 23 -5.09 -13.91 -2.31
CA MET A 23 -5.94 -14.20 -1.14
C MET A 23 -7.25 -13.39 -1.13
N HIS A 24 -7.81 -13.07 -2.29
CA HIS A 24 -9.01 -12.23 -2.43
C HIS A 24 -8.86 -10.87 -1.74
N MET A 25 -8.20 -9.94 -2.41
CA MET A 25 -7.96 -8.54 -1.99
C MET A 25 -9.19 -7.83 -1.36
N ASP A 26 -10.40 -8.19 -1.76
CA ASP A 26 -11.67 -7.73 -1.19
C ASP A 26 -11.89 -8.07 0.29
N GLU A 27 -11.36 -9.20 0.75
CA GLU A 27 -11.53 -9.68 2.12
C GLU A 27 -10.49 -9.08 3.07
N LEU A 28 -9.37 -8.61 2.53
CA LEU A 28 -8.23 -8.09 3.30
C LEU A 28 -8.19 -6.57 3.38
N LEU A 29 -8.89 -5.87 2.47
CA LEU A 29 -8.98 -4.42 2.50
C LEU A 29 -10.10 -3.95 3.45
N PRO A 30 -9.88 -2.82 4.15
CA PRO A 30 -8.67 -1.98 4.17
C PRO A 30 -7.58 -2.40 5.17
N GLU A 31 -7.80 -3.40 6.02
CA GLU A 31 -6.94 -3.71 7.18
C GLU A 31 -5.49 -4.04 6.80
N ILE A 32 -5.28 -4.66 5.64
CA ILE A 32 -3.93 -4.99 5.16
C ILE A 32 -3.06 -3.77 4.81
N LEU A 33 -3.66 -2.57 4.66
CA LEU A 33 -2.94 -1.33 4.37
C LEU A 33 -1.85 -1.05 5.41
N ILE A 34 -2.10 -1.33 6.69
CA ILE A 34 -1.11 -1.14 7.77
C ILE A 34 0.12 -2.03 7.52
N SER A 35 -0.10 -3.26 7.08
CA SER A 35 0.99 -4.20 6.77
C SER A 35 1.77 -3.79 5.51
N ILE A 36 1.08 -3.25 4.51
CA ILE A 36 1.71 -2.71 3.29
C ILE A 36 2.57 -1.49 3.63
N ARG A 37 2.03 -0.53 4.38
CA ARG A 37 2.73 0.67 4.88
C ARG A 37 4.04 0.28 5.55
N ASN A 38 3.97 -0.61 6.54
CA ASN A 38 5.14 -1.09 7.27
C ASN A 38 6.16 -1.76 6.35
N SER A 39 5.71 -2.55 5.38
CA SER A 39 6.59 -3.23 4.42
C SER A 39 7.30 -2.22 3.49
N PHE A 40 6.58 -1.22 3.01
CA PHE A 40 7.12 -0.16 2.16
C PHE A 40 8.15 0.69 2.93
N GLN A 41 7.81 1.12 4.14
CA GLN A 41 8.72 1.88 5.00
C GLN A 41 10.03 1.10 5.28
N ASN A 42 9.94 -0.20 5.59
CA ASN A 42 11.11 -1.04 5.81
C ASN A 42 11.99 -1.18 4.56
N ALA A 43 11.37 -1.30 3.38
CA ALA A 43 12.08 -1.44 2.11
C ALA A 43 12.70 -0.14 1.58
N LYS A 44 12.35 1.04 2.14
CA LYS A 44 13.02 2.30 1.83
C LYS A 44 14.53 2.25 2.06
N SER A 45 15.00 1.39 2.97
CA SER A 45 16.45 1.18 3.20
C SER A 45 17.20 0.65 1.96
N GLU A 46 16.50 0.01 1.00
CA GLU A 46 17.05 -0.49 -0.27
C GLU A 46 16.31 0.14 -1.47
N VAL A 47 16.30 1.48 -1.56
CA VAL A 47 15.51 2.29 -2.53
C VAL A 47 15.48 1.73 -3.96
N ASN A 48 16.64 1.35 -4.53
CA ASN A 48 16.70 0.87 -5.92
C ASN A 48 15.95 -0.45 -6.12
N LYS A 49 16.11 -1.39 -5.18
CA LYS A 49 15.43 -2.69 -5.21
C LYS A 49 13.94 -2.53 -4.93
N PHE A 50 13.59 -1.62 -4.01
CA PHE A 50 12.21 -1.27 -3.72
C PHE A 50 11.51 -0.70 -4.95
N LYS A 51 12.08 0.35 -5.56
CA LYS A 51 11.54 0.97 -6.78
C LYS A 51 11.36 -0.04 -7.91
N LYS A 52 12.32 -0.94 -8.12
CA LYS A 52 12.21 -2.03 -9.09
C LYS A 52 11.04 -2.96 -8.77
N SER A 53 10.90 -3.38 -7.52
CA SER A 53 9.84 -4.30 -7.08
C SER A 53 8.45 -3.70 -7.24
N ILE A 54 8.28 -2.42 -6.90
CA ILE A 54 7.02 -1.70 -7.07
C ILE A 54 6.66 -1.56 -8.56
N ARG A 55 7.62 -1.17 -9.41
CA ARG A 55 7.40 -1.11 -10.87
C ARG A 55 7.00 -2.45 -11.47
N GLU A 56 7.67 -3.53 -11.06
CA GLU A 56 7.35 -4.87 -11.56
C GLU A 56 5.97 -5.37 -11.13
N GLN A 57 5.36 -4.78 -10.10
CA GLN A 57 4.03 -5.13 -9.59
C GLN A 57 3.08 -3.91 -9.65
N GLU A 58 3.33 -2.99 -10.58
CA GLU A 58 2.62 -1.72 -10.68
C GLU A 58 1.10 -1.93 -10.70
N ALA A 59 0.59 -2.80 -11.57
CA ALA A 59 -0.85 -3.08 -11.66
C ALA A 59 -1.49 -3.49 -10.32
N ILE A 60 -0.79 -4.26 -9.49
CA ILE A 60 -1.30 -4.66 -8.17
C ILE A 60 -1.32 -3.47 -7.22
N VAL A 61 -0.26 -2.67 -7.22
CA VAL A 61 -0.16 -1.46 -6.38
C VAL A 61 -1.25 -0.46 -6.76
N GLN A 62 -1.45 -0.22 -8.06
CA GLN A 62 -2.51 0.63 -8.58
C GLN A 62 -3.90 0.13 -8.18
N LEU A 63 -4.13 -1.18 -8.29
CA LEU A 63 -5.40 -1.80 -7.89
C LEU A 63 -5.65 -1.62 -6.39
N ILE A 64 -4.64 -1.82 -5.54
CA ILE A 64 -4.76 -1.62 -4.09
C ILE A 64 -5.17 -0.19 -3.80
N ILE A 65 -4.41 0.81 -4.28
CA ILE A 65 -4.69 2.22 -3.93
C ILE A 65 -6.05 2.66 -4.44
N LEU A 66 -6.42 2.28 -5.67
CA LEU A 66 -7.68 2.69 -6.28
C LEU A 66 -8.87 2.00 -5.61
N LYS A 67 -8.76 0.71 -5.32
CA LYS A 67 -9.84 -0.05 -4.69
C LYS A 67 -10.06 0.38 -3.24
N SER A 68 -8.97 0.62 -2.49
CA SER A 68 -9.04 1.23 -1.16
C SER A 68 -9.79 2.55 -1.19
N PHE A 69 -9.47 3.42 -2.15
CA PHE A 69 -10.16 4.70 -2.31
C PHE A 69 -11.64 4.52 -2.65
N ILE A 70 -11.97 3.83 -3.74
CA ILE A 70 -13.34 3.75 -4.26
C ILE A 70 -14.27 2.99 -3.32
N THR A 71 -13.80 1.90 -2.72
CA THR A 71 -14.68 0.95 -2.02
C THR A 71 -14.62 1.11 -0.50
N TYR A 72 -13.51 1.59 0.05
CA TYR A 72 -13.26 1.56 1.49
C TYR A 72 -12.93 2.91 2.10
N SER A 73 -13.03 4.04 1.37
CA SER A 73 -12.69 5.37 1.90
C SER A 73 -13.42 5.66 3.23
N ASP A 74 -14.74 5.48 3.29
CA ASP A 74 -15.52 5.71 4.51
C ASP A 74 -15.03 4.87 5.69
N LYS A 75 -14.67 3.61 5.44
CA LYS A 75 -14.17 2.70 6.47
C LYS A 75 -12.76 3.07 6.92
N ILE A 76 -11.88 3.43 5.99
CA ILE A 76 -10.53 3.93 6.28
C ILE A 76 -10.64 5.18 7.16
N LYS A 77 -11.53 6.12 6.82
CA LYS A 77 -11.73 7.38 7.54
C LYS A 77 -12.30 7.26 8.94
N GLN A 78 -12.82 6.09 9.31
CA GLN A 78 -13.28 5.81 10.68
C GLN A 78 -12.15 5.36 11.61
N ASP A 79 -10.95 5.09 11.08
CA ASP A 79 -9.82 4.56 11.84
C ASP A 79 -8.55 5.36 11.54
N GLN A 80 -8.00 6.01 12.58
CA GLN A 80 -6.81 6.85 12.46
C GLN A 80 -5.58 6.07 11.96
N GLU A 81 -5.41 4.80 12.34
CA GLU A 81 -4.27 3.99 11.90
C GLU A 81 -4.40 3.63 10.41
N LEU A 82 -5.63 3.42 9.92
CA LEU A 82 -5.88 3.18 8.50
C LEU A 82 -5.69 4.44 7.67
N ILE A 83 -6.13 5.62 8.15
CA ILE A 83 -5.87 6.91 7.50
C ILE A 83 -4.37 7.09 7.32
N GLU A 84 -3.60 7.00 8.41
CA GLU A 84 -2.15 7.18 8.37
C GLU A 84 -1.47 6.16 7.47
N ALA A 85 -1.90 4.89 7.51
CA ALA A 85 -1.35 3.86 6.65
C ALA A 85 -1.60 4.14 5.18
N TYR A 86 -2.81 4.59 4.83
CA TYR A 86 -3.18 4.86 3.46
C TYR A 86 -2.47 6.09 2.90
N GLU A 87 -2.44 7.19 3.65
CA GLU A 87 -1.71 8.41 3.27
C GLU A 87 -0.21 8.14 3.11
N ASP A 88 0.41 7.44 4.06
CA ASP A 88 1.82 7.07 3.99
C ASP A 88 2.13 6.24 2.73
N ILE A 89 1.25 5.30 2.35
CA ILE A 89 1.41 4.52 1.12
C ILE A 89 1.40 5.45 -0.09
N LEU A 90 0.42 6.36 -0.18
CA LEU A 90 0.30 7.30 -1.29
C LEU A 90 1.52 8.21 -1.37
N GLU A 91 1.97 8.79 -0.25
CA GLU A 91 3.17 9.62 -0.20
C GLU A 91 4.43 8.87 -0.64
N ILE A 92 4.56 7.59 -0.27
CA ILE A 92 5.66 6.74 -0.75
C ILE A 92 5.61 6.58 -2.27
N LEU A 93 4.43 6.39 -2.84
CA LEU A 93 4.25 6.23 -4.29
C LEU A 93 4.51 7.55 -5.03
N ILE A 94 4.12 8.69 -4.47
CA ILE A 94 4.44 10.02 -5.00
C ILE A 94 5.96 10.21 -5.08
N ASN A 95 6.69 9.86 -4.02
CA ASN A 95 8.16 9.88 -4.01
C ASN A 95 8.80 8.94 -5.05
N LEU A 96 8.06 7.93 -5.51
CA LEU A 96 8.48 7.02 -6.59
C LEU A 96 8.07 7.52 -8.00
N ASN A 97 7.45 8.70 -8.12
CA ASN A 97 6.89 9.34 -9.32
C ASN A 97 5.62 8.67 -9.87
N TYR A 98 4.73 8.18 -8.99
CA TYR A 98 3.39 7.74 -9.38
C TYR A 98 2.40 8.90 -9.22
N GLU A 99 2.23 9.69 -10.28
CA GLU A 99 1.44 10.95 -10.26
C GLU A 99 0.00 10.75 -9.80
N GLN A 100 -0.64 9.66 -10.21
CA GLN A 100 -2.02 9.35 -9.79
C GLN A 100 -2.18 9.22 -8.27
N ALA A 101 -1.12 8.86 -7.53
CA ALA A 101 -1.18 8.76 -6.08
C ALA A 101 -1.32 10.14 -5.43
N ALA A 102 -0.80 11.20 -6.05
CA ALA A 102 -1.01 12.57 -5.58
C ALA A 102 -2.48 12.99 -5.74
N VAL A 103 -3.07 12.72 -6.91
CA VAL A 103 -4.48 13.00 -7.17
C VAL A 103 -5.38 12.26 -6.17
N ILE A 104 -5.14 10.97 -5.95
CA ILE A 104 -5.92 10.17 -4.99
C ILE A 104 -5.74 10.68 -3.55
N LEU A 105 -4.53 11.11 -3.16
CA LEU A 105 -4.28 11.65 -1.83
C LEU A 105 -5.05 12.94 -1.57
N ASP A 106 -5.05 13.85 -2.55
CA ASP A 106 -5.79 15.11 -2.45
C ASP A 106 -7.30 14.85 -2.35
N GLU A 107 -7.84 13.99 -3.22
CA GLU A 107 -9.25 13.60 -3.21
C GLU A 107 -9.65 12.93 -1.89
N PHE A 108 -8.84 12.00 -1.38
CA PHE A 108 -9.09 11.29 -0.12
C PHE A 108 -9.11 12.25 1.08
N ARG A 109 -8.27 13.29 1.10
CA ARG A 109 -8.26 14.27 2.19
C ARG A 109 -9.49 15.19 2.18
N ILE A 110 -10.05 15.47 1.00
CA ILE A 110 -11.21 16.37 0.83
C ILE A 110 -12.54 15.64 1.06
N HIS A 111 -12.67 14.39 0.58
CA HIS A 111 -13.94 13.63 0.52
C HIS A 111 -13.92 12.42 1.42
#